data_AF-E4NBC1-F1
#
_entry.id   AF-E4NBC1-F1
#
_cell.length_a   1.000
_cell.length_b   1.000
_cell.length_c   1.000
_cell.angle_alpha   90.00
_cell.angle_beta   90.00
_cell.angle_gamma   90.00
#
_symmetry.space_group_name_H-M   'P 1'
#
loop_
_entity.id
_entity.type
_entity.pdbx_description
1 polymer ?
#
loop_
_entity_poly.entity_id
_entity_poly.type
_entity_poly.pdbx_seq_one_letter_code
_entity_poly.pdbx_strand_id
1 'polypeptide(L)' 'MIDRPALADFLTRSRARLTPADLGLAPGARRRTPGLHREEVAQPAGLSGDYYARLEQRRGPSRPRSCSPPWPAPCG' A
#
# COMPACT_ATOMS: atom_id res chain seq x y z
N MET A 1 17.82 -9.17 8.28
CA MET A 1 17.44 -7.75 8.16
C MET A 1 16.83 -7.56 6.77
N ILE A 2 15.63 -6.99 6.65
CA ILE A 2 14.97 -6.82 5.34
C ILE A 2 15.54 -5.59 4.64
N ASP A 3 16.06 -5.77 3.42
CA ASP A 3 16.49 -4.67 2.54
C ASP A 3 15.26 -3.95 1.98
N ARG A 4 14.91 -2.83 2.61
CA ARG A 4 13.75 -1.99 2.25
C ARG A 4 13.86 -1.38 0.85
N PRO A 5 15.01 -0.82 0.43
CA PRO A 5 15.21 -0.39 -0.96
C PRO A 5 14.94 -1.50 -1.98
N ALA A 6 15.54 -2.68 -1.80
CA ALA A 6 15.39 -3.79 -2.75
C ALA A 6 13.93 -4.27 -2.82
N LEU A 7 13.25 -4.33 -1.67
CA LEU A 7 11.83 -4.68 -1.60
C LEU A 7 10.94 -3.66 -2.33
N ALA A 8 11.14 -2.36 -2.09
CA ALA A 8 10.38 -1.30 -2.73
C ALA A 8 10.51 -1.34 -4.27
N ASP A 9 11.74 -1.53 -4.75
CA ASP A 9 12.03 -1.62 -6.18
C ASP A 9 11.40 -2.89 -6.79
N PHE A 10 11.44 -4.01 -6.06
CA PHE A 10 10.75 -5.24 -6.47
C PHE A 10 9.23 -5.04 -6.58
N LEU A 11 8.59 -4.46 -5.57
CA LEU A 11 7.14 -4.23 -5.57
C LEU A 11 6.71 -3.33 -6.72
N THR A 12 7.47 -2.24 -6.96
CA THR A 12 7.20 -1.31 -8.05
C THR A 12 7.29 -2.00 -9.42
N ARG A 13 8.35 -2.79 -9.65
CA ARG A 13 8.53 -3.53 -10.91
C ARG A 13 7.47 -4.63 -11.09
N SER A 14 7.14 -5.36 -10.04
CA SER A 14 6.12 -6.41 -10.08
C SER A 14 4.74 -5.80 -10.40
N ARG A 15 4.36 -4.69 -9.76
CA ARG A 15 3.08 -4.00 -10.04
C ARG A 15 3.01 -3.47 -11.48
N ALA A 16 4.12 -2.99 -12.03
CA ALA A 16 4.17 -2.51 -13.41
C ALA A 16 4.07 -3.64 -14.45
N ARG A 17 4.46 -4.87 -14.10
CA ARG A 17 4.46 -6.03 -14.99
C ARG A 17 3.19 -6.88 -14.90
N LEU A 18 2.58 -6.96 -13.72
CA LEU A 18 1.39 -7.79 -13.50
C LEU A 18 0.15 -7.13 -14.09
N THR A 19 -0.69 -7.96 -14.68
CA THR A 19 -2.02 -7.61 -15.17
C THR A 19 -3.09 -8.15 -14.22
N PRO A 20 -4.29 -7.54 -14.20
CA PRO A 20 -5.40 -8.01 -13.36
C PRO A 20 -5.70 -9.51 -13.59
N ALA A 21 -5.57 -9.96 -14.84
CA ALA A 21 -5.79 -11.35 -15.22
C ALA A 21 -4.80 -12.32 -14.53
N ASP A 22 -3.56 -11.91 -14.28
CA ASP A 22 -2.56 -12.72 -13.56
C ASP A 22 -2.96 -13.01 -12.11
N LEU A 23 -3.86 -12.19 -11.54
CA LEU A 23 -4.43 -12.39 -10.20
C LEU A 23 -5.88 -12.91 -10.24
N GLY A 24 -6.38 -13.29 -11.43
CA GLY A 24 -7.77 -13.72 -11.60
C GLY A 24 -8.80 -12.58 -11.45
N LEU A 25 -8.36 -11.32 -11.55
CA LEU A 25 -9.23 -10.15 -11.45
C LEU A 25 -9.71 -9.71 -12.84
N ALA A 26 -10.97 -9.28 -12.92
CA ALA A 26 -11.51 -8.73 -14.15
C ALA A 26 -10.83 -7.38 -14.50
N PRO A 27 -10.43 -7.16 -15.77
CA PRO A 27 -9.97 -5.84 -16.19
C PRO A 27 -11.13 -4.83 -16.10
N GLY A 28 -11.07 -3.88 -15.16
CA GLY A 28 -12.11 -2.86 -15.00
C GLY A 28 -12.28 -1.97 -16.24
N ALA A 29 -13.51 -1.48 -16.47
CA ALA A 29 -13.96 -0.86 -17.72
C ALA A 29 -13.26 0.46 -18.11
N ARG A 30 -12.46 1.08 -17.22
CA ARG A 30 -11.77 2.36 -17.49
C ARG A 30 -10.51 2.50 -16.65
N ARG A 31 -9.41 1.89 -17.10
CA ARG A 31 -8.12 2.01 -16.42
C ARG A 31 -7.36 3.24 -16.90
N ARG A 32 -6.93 4.08 -15.95
CA ARG A 32 -5.96 5.16 -16.20
C ARG A 32 -4.51 4.71 -16.10
N THR A 33 -4.27 3.54 -15.49
CA THR A 33 -2.92 2.99 -15.28
C THR A 33 -2.75 1.73 -16.13
N PRO A 34 -1.67 1.58 -16.91
CA PRO A 34 -1.45 0.43 -17.79
C PRO A 34 -1.12 -0.89 -17.06
N GLY A 35 -0.87 -0.85 -15.73
CA GLY A 35 -0.59 -2.03 -14.90
C GLY A 35 -1.57 -2.15 -13.73
N LEU A 36 -1.26 -3.04 -12.77
CA LEU A 36 -2.10 -3.23 -11.60
C LEU A 36 -2.22 -1.96 -10.73
N HIS A 37 -3.42 -1.72 -10.22
CA HIS A 37 -3.63 -0.77 -9.14
C HIS A 37 -3.13 -1.37 -7.82
N ARG A 38 -2.73 -0.49 -6.89
CA ARG A 38 -2.20 -0.91 -5.59
C ARG A 38 -3.22 -1.71 -4.78
N GLU A 39 -4.49 -1.33 -4.84
CA GLU A 39 -5.56 -2.06 -4.16
C GLU A 39 -5.74 -3.46 -4.71
N GLU A 40 -5.60 -3.65 -6.02
CA GLU A 40 -5.73 -4.95 -6.67
C GLU A 40 -4.60 -5.91 -6.26
N VAL A 41 -3.40 -5.38 -5.97
CA VAL A 41 -2.31 -6.20 -5.40
C VAL A 41 -2.52 -6.46 -3.92
N ALA A 42 -3.04 -5.46 -3.19
CA ALA A 42 -3.14 -5.50 -1.75
C ALA A 42 -4.31 -6.36 -1.26
N GLN A 43 -5.44 -6.34 -1.96
CA GLN A 43 -6.68 -7.01 -1.56
C GLN A 43 -6.53 -8.54 -1.45
N PRO A 44 -5.90 -9.27 -2.39
CA PRO A 44 -5.66 -10.72 -2.23
C PRO A 44 -4.79 -11.07 -1.02
N ALA A 45 -3.93 -10.15 -0.60
CA ALA A 45 -3.06 -10.31 0.57
C ALA A 45 -3.70 -9.82 1.88
N GLY A 46 -4.96 -9.35 1.86
CA GLY A 46 -5.63 -8.76 3.04
C GLY A 46 -5.00 -7.43 3.49
N LEU A 47 -4.30 -6.74 2.59
CA LEU A 47 -3.64 -5.47 2.84
C LEU A 47 -4.43 -4.32 2.22
N SER A 48 -4.25 -3.11 2.75
CA SER A 48 -4.75 -1.88 2.12
C SER A 48 -3.80 -1.41 1.01
N GLY A 49 -4.34 -0.78 -0.04
CA GLY A 49 -3.55 -0.12 -1.08
C GLY A 49 -2.58 0.93 -0.53
N ASP A 50 -2.94 1.63 0.54
CA ASP A 50 -2.06 2.59 1.23
C ASP A 50 -0.90 1.91 1.95
N TYR A 51 -1.13 0.72 2.49
CA TYR A 51 -0.05 -0.08 3.08
C TYR A 51 0.93 -0.51 1.99
N TYR A 52 0.44 -0.97 0.84
CA TYR A 52 1.27 -1.31 -0.32
C TYR A 52 2.06 -0.10 -0.84
N ALA A 53 1.40 1.07 -0.95
CA ALA A 53 2.05 2.33 -1.35
C ALA A 53 3.20 2.72 -0.41
N ARG A 54 3.05 2.49 0.91
CA ARG A 54 4.13 2.75 1.87
C ARG A 54 5.31 1.82 1.69
N LEU A 55 5.08 0.55 1.39
CA LEU A 55 6.15 -0.40 1.10
C LEU A 55 6.92 0.01 -0.16
N GLU A 56 6.24 0.44 -1.22
CA GLU A 56 6.88 1.03 -2.42
C GLU A 56 7.71 2.28 -2.09
N GLN A 57 7.31 3.06 -1.07
CA GLN A 57 8.05 4.24 -0.60
C GLN A 57 9.18 3.91 0.39
N ARG A 58 9.51 2.62 0.60
CA ARG A 58 10.50 2.16 1.59
C ARG A 58 10.09 2.44 3.04
N ARG A 59 8.82 2.79 3.28
CA ARG A 59 8.26 3.12 4.59
C ARG A 59 7.66 1.89 5.26
N GLY A 60 7.79 1.80 6.59
CA GLY A 60 7.24 0.72 7.40
C GLY A 60 5.77 0.96 7.77
N PRO A 61 5.18 0.06 8.58
CA PRO A 61 3.86 0.29 9.16
C PRO A 61 3.85 1.65 9.87
N SER A 62 2.98 2.54 9.41
CA SER A 62 2.77 3.81 10.11
C SER A 62 2.04 3.49 11.41
N ARG A 63 2.55 4.00 12.54
CA ARG A 63 1.66 4.20 13.68
C ARG A 63 0.54 5.15 13.22
N PRO A 64 -0.73 4.87 13.52
CA PRO A 64 -1.80 5.80 13.20
C PRO A 64 -1.47 7.14 13.86
N ARG A 65 -1.54 8.23 13.09
CA ARG A 65 -1.36 9.61 13.57
C ARG A 65 -2.64 10.05 14.29
N SER A 66 -3.07 9.28 15.28
CA SER A 66 -4.22 9.60 16.13
C SER A 66 -3.85 9.31 17.57
N CYS A 67 -3.07 10.22 18.13
CA CYS A 67 -3.09 10.51 19.56
C CYS A 67 -2.89 12.03 19.70
N SER A 68 -3.93 12.77 19.34
CA SER A 68 -4.16 14.10 19.92
C SER A 68 -5.32 13.92 20.89
N PRO A 69 -5.09 13.83 22.21
CA PRO A 69 -6.17 14.01 23.16
C PRO A 69 -6.49 15.51 23.25
N PRO A 70 -7.74 15.97 23.05
CA PRO A 70 -8.17 17.25 23.57
C PRO A 70 -8.82 17.02 24.94
N TRP A 71 -8.08 16.49 25.91
CA TRP A 71 -8.54 16.54 27.30
C TRP A 71 -7.84 17.70 28.00
N PRO A 72 -8.56 18.63 28.63
CA PRO A 72 -7.93 19.61 29.51
C PRO A 72 -7.43 18.86 30.75
N ALA A 73 -6.15 19.03 31.07
CA ALA A 73 -5.62 18.60 32.35
C ALA A 73 -6.32 19.39 33.48
N PRO A 74 -6.68 18.76 34.61
CA PRO A 74 -7.15 19.52 35.77
C PRO A 74 -5.95 20.28 36.38
N CYS A 75 -6.05 21.61 36.41
CA CYS A 75 -5.14 22.45 37.19
C CYS A 75 -5.47 22.27 38.68
N GLY A 76 -4.44 22.00 39.49
CA GLY A 76 -4.49 22.20 40.94
C GLY A 76 -4.44 23.67 41.32
#